data_AF-A0A7X4EU37-F1
#
_entry.id   AF-A0A7X4EU37-F1
#
_cell.length_a   1.000
_cell.length_b   1.000
_cell.length_c   1.000
_cell.angle_alpha   90.00
_cell.angle_beta   90.00
_cell.angle_gamma   90.00
#
_symmetry.space_group_name_H-M   'P 1'
#
loop_
_entity.id
_entity.type
_entity.pdbx_description
1 polymer ?
#
loop_
_entity_poly.entity_id
_entity_poly.type
_entity_poly.pdbx_seq_one_letter_code
_entity_poly.pdbx_strand_id
1 'polypeptide(L)' 'MTGSEGWRPRASMETLRLRADIVASIREFFRLRNVLEVETPTLTAAGCPDPHIESGTSRM' A
#
# COMPACT_ATOMS: atom_id res chain seq x y z
N MET A 1 14.32 -24.25 18.22
CA MET A 1 14.94 -22.91 18.19
C MET A 1 15.19 -22.53 16.73
N THR A 2 14.17 -21.99 16.04
CA THR A 2 14.29 -21.49 14.65
C THR A 2 14.00 -19.99 14.67
N GLY A 3 14.96 -19.22 15.17
CA GLY A 3 14.93 -17.76 15.13
C GLY A 3 15.61 -17.25 13.85
N SER A 4 15.09 -16.12 13.34
CA SER A 4 15.77 -15.13 12.49
C SER A 4 15.48 -15.02 10.98
N GLU A 5 14.54 -15.78 10.40
CA GLU A 5 14.15 -15.56 8.98
C GLU A 5 12.82 -14.81 8.78
N GLY A 6 11.92 -14.80 9.78
CA GLY A 6 10.58 -14.19 9.64
C GLY A 6 10.54 -12.67 9.56
N TRP A 7 11.62 -11.97 9.93
CA TRP A 7 11.69 -10.50 9.88
C TRP A 7 12.22 -9.98 8.54
N ARG A 8 12.89 -10.84 7.76
CA ARG A 8 13.50 -10.42 6.49
C ARG A 8 12.40 -10.13 5.46
N PRO A 9 12.56 -9.11 4.60
CA PRO A 9 11.65 -8.89 3.50
C PRO A 9 11.60 -10.12 2.58
N ARG A 10 10.39 -10.50 2.13
CA ARG A 10 10.22 -11.55 1.12
C ARG A 10 10.61 -11.10 -0.30
N ALA A 11 10.61 -9.79 -0.55
CA ALA A 11 11.06 -9.20 -1.81
C ALA A 11 12.57 -8.90 -1.76
N SER A 12 13.26 -9.00 -2.90
CA SER A 12 14.67 -8.61 -2.97
C SER A 12 14.83 -7.10 -2.79
N MET A 13 16.01 -6.67 -2.37
CA MET A 13 16.33 -5.24 -2.26
C MET A 13 16.25 -4.51 -3.60
N GLU A 14 16.56 -5.19 -4.70
CA GLU A 14 16.39 -4.68 -6.06
C GLU A 14 14.92 -4.40 -6.37
N THR A 15 14.01 -5.34 -6.05
CA THR A 15 12.57 -5.14 -6.23
C THR A 15 12.03 -3.99 -5.40
N LEU A 16 12.49 -3.83 -4.16
CA LEU A 16 12.06 -2.73 -3.29
C LEU A 16 12.53 -1.36 -3.82
N ARG A 17 13.74 -1.26 -4.37
CA ARG A 17 14.25 -0.04 -5.01
C ARG A 17 13.45 0.32 -6.27
N LEU A 18 13.24 -0.66 -7.15
CA LEU A 18 12.41 -0.47 -8.35
C LEU A 18 10.99 0.00 -7.98
N ARG A 19 10.38 -0.57 -6.94
CA ARG A 19 9.07 -0.13 -6.44
C ARG A 19 9.11 1.34 -6.01
N ALA A 20 10.15 1.79 -5.32
CA ALA A 20 10.28 3.18 -4.89
C ALA A 20 10.34 4.14 -6.09
N ASP A 21 11.15 3.80 -7.10
CA ASP A 21 11.28 4.60 -8.33
C ASP A 21 9.96 4.69 -9.11
N ILE A 22 9.22 3.58 -9.20
CA ILE A 22 7.89 3.55 -9.82
C ILE A 22 6.91 4.45 -9.07
N VAL A 23 6.84 4.33 -7.74
CA VAL A 23 5.93 5.15 -6.91
C VAL A 23 6.27 6.64 -7.04
N ALA A 24 7.56 7.01 -7.05
CA ALA A 24 8.00 8.38 -7.26
C ALA A 24 7.58 8.90 -8.65
N SER A 25 7.74 8.09 -9.70
CA SER A 25 7.36 8.44 -11.07
C SER A 25 5.85 8.67 -11.22
N ILE A 26 5.02 7.85 -10.55
CA ILE A 26 3.56 8.02 -10.54
C ILE A 26 3.18 9.36 -9.89
N ARG A 27 3.77 9.69 -8.75
CA ARG A 27 3.52 10.98 -8.07
C ARG A 27 3.91 12.17 -8.93
N GLU A 28 5.08 12.11 -9.57
CA GLU A 28 5.54 13.18 -10.46
C GLU A 28 4.61 13.39 -11.66
N PHE A 29 4.10 12.31 -12.25
CA PHE A 29 3.14 12.38 -13.35
C PHE A 29 1.89 13.19 -12.99
N PHE A 30 1.34 12.97 -11.80
CA PHE A 30 0.14 13.68 -11.30
C PHE A 30 0.46 15.11 -10.87
N ARG A 31 1.62 15.32 -10.22
CA ARG A 31 2.11 16.64 -9.82
C ARG A 31 2.25 17.58 -11.02
N LEU A 32 2.87 17.11 -12.11
CA LEU A 32 3.02 17.88 -13.35
C LEU A 32 1.69 18.29 -14.00
N ARG A 33 0.58 17.64 -13.62
CA ARG A 33 -0.78 17.92 -14.11
C ARG A 33 -1.62 18.69 -13.10
N ASN A 34 -1.03 19.15 -11.99
CA ASN A 34 -1.72 19.85 -10.91
C ASN A 34 -2.83 19.02 -10.25
N VAL A 35 -2.65 17.69 -10.14
CA VAL A 35 -3.54 16.82 -9.37
C VAL A 35 -3.07 16.76 -7.91
N LEU A 36 -3.97 17.05 -6.97
CA LEU A 36 -3.69 17.05 -5.54
C LEU A 36 -3.65 15.62 -4.98
N GLU A 37 -2.52 15.22 -4.40
CA GLU A 37 -2.42 13.99 -3.61
C GLU A 37 -3.11 14.21 -2.25
N VAL A 38 -3.98 13.27 -1.83
CA VAL A 38 -4.69 13.30 -0.54
C VAL A 38 -4.53 11.96 0.17
N GLU A 39 -4.46 12.00 1.50
CA GLU A 39 -4.55 10.81 2.34
C GLU A 39 -5.98 10.67 2.86
N THR A 40 -6.58 9.49 2.68
CA THR A 40 -7.92 9.16 3.17
C THR A 40 -7.83 8.12 4.30
N PRO A 41 -8.83 8.05 5.20
CA PRO A 41 -8.82 7.06 6.28
C PRO A 41 -8.75 5.62 5.74
N THR A 42 -7.86 4.80 6.32
CA THR A 42 -7.70 3.38 5.93
C THR A 42 -8.82 2.49 6.46
N LEU A 43 -9.48 2.89 7.56
CA LEU A 43 -10.63 2.21 8.13
C LEU A 43 -11.87 3.09 8.01
N THR A 44 -12.99 2.47 7.71
CA THR A 44 -14.30 3.11 7.54
C THR A 44 -15.35 2.34 8.34
N ALA A 45 -16.39 3.04 8.78
CA ALA A 45 -17.52 2.45 9.48
C ALA A 45 -18.37 1.54 8.57
N ALA A 46 -18.35 1.77 7.26
CA ALA A 46 -19.05 0.97 6.27
C ALA A 46 -18.07 0.37 5.26
N GLY A 47 -18.23 -0.92 4.98
CA GLY A 47 -17.41 -1.68 4.01
C GLY A 47 -17.77 -1.44 2.55
N CYS A 48 -17.07 -2.11 1.64
CA CYS A 48 -17.39 -2.10 0.22
C CYS A 48 -18.73 -2.81 -0.03
N PRO A 49 -19.69 -2.22 -0.78
CA PRO A 49 -20.98 -2.86 -1.04
C PRO A 49 -20.92 -3.96 -2.11
N ASP A 50 -19.77 -4.16 -2.77
CA ASP A 50 -19.58 -5.21 -3.76
C ASP A 50 -19.63 -6.60 -3.08
N PRO A 51 -20.55 -7.51 -3.49
CA PRO A 51 -20.72 -8.80 -2.84
C PRO A 51 -19.55 -9.77 -3.03
N HIS A 52 -18.66 -9.50 -3.99
CA HIS A 52 -17.47 -10.31 -4.24
C HIS A 52 -16.22 -9.78 -3.49
N ILE A 53 -16.37 -8.72 -2.70
CA ILE A 53 -15.29 -8.12 -1.91
C ILE A 53 -15.63 -8.21 -0.42
N GLU A 54 -14.90 -9.05 0.30
CA GLU A 54 -15.00 -9.12 1.76
C GLU A 54 -14.32 -7.92 2.40
N SER A 55 -15.03 -7.24 3.30
CA SER A 55 -14.47 -6.13 4.08
C SER A 55 -13.76 -6.67 5.33
N GLY A 56 -12.49 -6.30 5.51
CA GLY A 56 -11.73 -6.62 6.72
C GLY A 56 -12.32 -5.94 7.95
N THR A 57 -12.40 -6.66 9.07
CA THR A 57 -12.79 -6.10 10.37
C THR A 57 -11.58 -5.94 11.27
N SER A 58 -11.53 -4.86 12.05
CA SER A 58 -10.52 -4.66 13.09
C SER A 58 -11.23 -4.68 14.44
N ARG A 59 -10.67 -5.40 15.42
CA ARG A 59 -11.14 -5.35 16.81
C ARG A 59 -10.36 -4.25 17.53
N MET A 60 -11.07 -3.36 18.21
CA MET A 60 -10.47 -2.45 19.19
C MET A 60 -10.04 -3.21 20.44
#